data_AF-A0A423UL94-F1
#
_entry.id   AF-A0A423UL94-F1
#
_cell.length_a   1.000
_cell.length_b   1.000
_cell.length_c   1.000
_cell.angle_alpha   90.00
_cell.angle_beta   90.00
_cell.angle_gamma   90.00
#
_symmetry.space_group_name_H-M   'P 1'
#
loop_
_entity.id
_entity.type
_entity.pdbx_description
1 polymer ?
#
loop_
_entity_poly.entity_id
_entity_poly.type
_entity_poly.pdbx_seq_one_letter_code
_entity_poly.pdbx_strand_id
1 'polypeptide(L)' 'MKNTATFSKLVESSPDPVIVTRNGRESFAVMTVEELDALRLEAARAQLYRDVDEAEDDFAHGRMTEASESQRRARERYGL' A
#
# COMPACT_ATOMS: atom_id res chain seq x y z
N MET A 1 -6.21 -19.51 -23.11
CA MET A 1 -5.21 -18.55 -23.62
C MET A 1 -4.27 -19.35 -24.51
N LYS A 2 -4.29 -19.16 -25.84
CA LYS A 2 -3.64 -20.11 -26.79
C LYS A 2 -2.10 -20.07 -26.79
N ASN A 3 -1.49 -19.09 -26.12
CA ASN A 3 -0.03 -18.99 -26.01
C ASN A 3 0.39 -18.27 -24.71
N THR A 4 0.25 -18.97 -23.58
CA THR A 4 0.64 -18.45 -22.26
C THR A 4 2.14 -18.17 -22.16
N ALA A 5 2.98 -18.98 -22.81
CA ALA A 5 4.44 -18.82 -22.75
C ALA A 5 4.92 -17.50 -23.39
N THR A 6 4.36 -17.12 -24.55
CA THR A 6 4.70 -15.83 -25.16
C THR A 6 4.18 -14.65 -24.33
N PHE A 7 3.00 -14.80 -23.71
CA PHE A 7 2.46 -13.76 -22.84
C PHE A 7 3.28 -13.58 -21.56
N SER A 8 3.70 -14.67 -20.92
CA SER A 8 4.60 -14.62 -19.76
C SER A 8 5.91 -13.91 -20.10
N LYS A 9 6.55 -14.25 -21.22
CA LYS A 9 7.77 -13.56 -21.69
C LYS A 9 7.56 -12.07 -21.90
N LEU A 10 6.40 -11.67 -22.46
CA LEU A 10 6.07 -10.26 -22.65
C LEU A 10 6.02 -9.52 -21.31
N VAL A 11 5.37 -10.11 -20.30
CA VAL A 11 5.27 -9.52 -18.96
C VAL A 11 6.65 -9.44 -18.31
N GLU A 12 7.42 -10.52 -18.32
CA GLU A 12 8.76 -10.60 -17.71
C GLU A 12 9.78 -9.64 -18.34
N SER A 13 9.64 -9.34 -19.63
CA SER A 13 10.54 -8.43 -20.35
C SER A 13 10.03 -7.01 -20.45
N SER A 14 8.83 -6.72 -19.96
CA SER A 14 8.26 -5.37 -20.04
C SER A 14 8.85 -4.51 -18.93
N PRO A 15 9.22 -3.25 -19.21
CA PRO A 15 9.65 -2.32 -18.16
C PRO A 15 8.49 -1.81 -17.30
N ASP A 16 7.24 -1.99 -17.76
CA ASP A 16 6.03 -1.49 -17.13
C ASP A 16 4.94 -2.59 -17.13
N PRO A 17 3.94 -2.51 -16.23
CA PRO A 17 2.80 -3.42 -16.25
C PRO A 17 2.08 -3.46 -17.60
N VAL A 18 1.80 -4.66 -18.09
CA VAL A 18 1.07 -4.87 -19.35
C VAL A 18 -0.42 -4.62 -19.12
N ILE A 19 -0.97 -3.59 -19.78
CA ILE A 19 -2.40 -3.27 -19.69
C ILE A 19 -3.22 -4.12 -20.67
N VAL A 20 -4.19 -4.87 -20.14
CA VAL A 20 -5.13 -5.66 -20.92
C VAL A 20 -6.41 -4.86 -21.12
N THR A 21 -6.76 -4.61 -22.39
CA THR A 21 -8.00 -3.92 -22.75
C THR A 21 -9.08 -4.90 -23.23
N ARG A 22 -10.34 -4.57 -22.95
CA ARG A 22 -11.53 -5.25 -23.45
C ARG A 22 -12.54 -4.21 -23.92
N ASN A 23 -13.00 -4.32 -25.17
CA ASN A 23 -13.96 -3.39 -25.77
C ASN A 23 -13.50 -1.91 -25.71
N GLY A 24 -12.20 -1.67 -25.95
CA GLY A 24 -11.61 -0.33 -25.92
C GLY A 24 -11.44 0.28 -24.53
N ARG A 25 -11.66 -0.49 -23.46
CA ARG A 25 -11.45 -0.05 -22.07
C ARG A 25 -10.39 -0.90 -21.39
N GLU A 26 -9.58 -0.28 -20.54
CA GLU A 26 -8.66 -0.98 -19.65
C GLU A 26 -9.46 -1.90 -18.72
N SER A 27 -9.04 -3.16 -18.64
CA SER A 27 -9.72 -4.18 -17.82
C SER A 27 -8.88 -4.56 -16.61
N PHE A 28 -7.59 -4.81 -16.80
CA PHE A 28 -6.63 -5.11 -15.73
C PHE A 28 -5.20 -4.94 -16.23
N ALA A 29 -4.26 -4.82 -15.30
CA ALA A 29 -2.82 -4.85 -15.56
C ALA A 29 -2.24 -6.21 -15.17
N VAL A 30 -1.21 -6.66 -15.89
CA VAL A 30 -0.41 -7.84 -15.53
C VAL A 30 1.03 -7.41 -15.35
N MET A 31 1.63 -7.83 -14.25
CA MET A 31 3.00 -7.52 -13.86
C MET A 31 3.62 -8.76 -13.20
N THR A 32 4.93 -8.74 -13.01
CA THR A 32 5.65 -9.74 -12.22
C THR A 32 5.27 -9.66 -10.74
N VAL A 33 5.57 -10.71 -9.98
CA VAL A 33 5.31 -10.72 -8.53
C VAL A 33 6.22 -9.71 -7.84
N GLU A 34 7.44 -9.58 -8.33
CA GLU A 34 8.45 -8.65 -7.85
C GLU A 34 7.98 -7.18 -7.98
N GLU A 35 7.40 -6.81 -9.12
CA GLU A 35 6.79 -5.49 -9.31
C GLU A 35 5.58 -5.25 -8.39
N LEU A 36 4.73 -6.27 -8.22
CA LEU A 36 3.59 -6.18 -7.32
C LEU A 36 4.03 -5.96 -5.86
N ASP A 37 5.05 -6.68 -5.42
CA ASP A 37 5.58 -6.54 -4.06
C ASP A 37 6.32 -5.21 -3.87
N ALA A 38 7.01 -4.70 -4.89
CA ALA A 38 7.57 -3.36 -4.88
C ALA A 38 6.48 -2.27 -4.74
N LEU A 39 5.38 -2.38 -5.48
CA LEU A 39 4.24 -1.46 -5.35
C LEU A 39 3.60 -1.51 -3.96
N ARG A 40 3.47 -2.70 -3.38
CA ARG A 40 2.96 -2.87 -2.00
C ARG A 40 3.90 -2.23 -0.98
N LEU A 41 5.21 -2.41 -1.14
CA LEU A 41 6.20 -1.82 -0.27
C LEU A 41 6.13 -0.28 -0.33
N GLU A 42 5.99 0.30 -1.52
CA GLU A 42 5.88 1.76 -1.63
C GLU A 42 4.54 2.31 -1.13
N ALA A 43 3.44 1.57 -1.29
CA ALA A 43 2.19 1.94 -0.63
C ALA A 43 2.33 1.95 0.90
N ALA A 44 3.01 0.94 1.48
CA ALA A 44 3.26 0.88 2.91
C ALA A 44 4.18 2.01 3.39
N ARG A 45 5.24 2.33 2.63
CA ARG A 45 6.14 3.45 2.94
C ARG A 45 5.41 4.80 2.86
N ALA A 46 4.58 5.00 1.85
CA ALA A 46 3.76 6.21 1.73
C ALA A 46 2.78 6.36 2.89
N GLN A 47 2.22 5.26 3.41
CA GLN A 47 1.39 5.31 4.61
C GLN A 47 2.22 5.70 5.84
N LEU A 48 3.39 5.08 6.02
CA LEU A 48 4.29 5.41 7.14
C LEU A 48 4.68 6.90 7.14
N TYR A 49 4.98 7.48 5.98
CA TYR A 49 5.28 8.91 5.90
C TYR A 49 4.09 9.78 6.28
N ARG A 50 2.87 9.44 5.85
CA ARG A 50 1.66 10.16 6.29
C ARG A 50 1.48 10.08 7.81
N ASP A 51 1.68 8.90 8.39
CA ASP A 51 1.53 8.70 9.84
C ASP A 51 2.55 9.52 10.63
N VAL A 52 3.79 9.63 10.13
CA VAL A 52 4.84 10.46 10.73
C VAL A 52 4.52 11.94 10.60
N ASP A 53 4.12 12.40 9.40
CA ASP A 53 3.75 13.81 9.16
C ASP A 53 2.58 14.24 10.07
N GLU A 54 1.56 13.37 10.23
CA GLU A 54 0.44 13.61 11.14
C GLU A 54 0.91 13.69 12.60
N ALA A 55 1.79 12.77 13.03
CA ALA A 55 2.34 12.79 14.38
C ALA A 55 3.21 14.03 14.66
N GLU A 56 3.96 14.52 13.67
CA GLU A 56 4.72 15.76 13.77
C GLU A 56 3.80 16.98 13.90
N ASP A 57 2.70 17.03 13.13
CA ASP A 57 1.70 18.09 13.24
C ASP A 57 0.96 18.05 14.59
N ASP A 58 0.62 16.86 15.08
CA ASP A 58 0.05 16.65 16.42
C ASP A 58 0.99 17.14 17.50
N PHE A 59 2.28 16.83 17.39
CA PHE A 59 3.30 17.32 18.32
C PHE A 59 3.38 18.85 18.31
N ALA A 60 3.46 19.46 17.13
CA ALA A 60 3.57 20.91 16.96
C ALA A 60 2.37 21.68 17.55
N HIS A 61 1.18 21.07 17.51
CA HIS A 61 -0.06 21.64 18.05
C HIS A 61 -0.43 21.14 19.45
N GLY A 62 0.44 20.36 20.11
CA GLY A 62 0.20 19.83 21.45
C GLY A 62 -0.96 18.84 21.54
N ARG A 63 -1.34 18.19 20.43
CA ARG A 63 -2.41 17.16 20.36
C ARG A 63 -1.88 15.79 20.79
N MET A 64 -1.25 15.75 21.96
CA MET A 64 -0.65 14.55 22.52
C MET A 64 -1.37 14.13 23.79
N THR A 65 -1.20 12.86 24.16
CA THR A 65 -1.66 12.32 25.45
C THR A 65 -0.51 11.58 26.10
N GLU A 66 -0.47 11.60 27.43
CA GLU A 66 0.46 10.78 28.19
C GLU A 66 0.25 9.30 27.92
N ALA A 67 1.34 8.54 27.82
CA ALA A 67 1.28 7.11 27.49
C ALA A 67 0.47 6.32 28.52
N SER A 68 0.63 6.64 29.80
CA SER A 68 -0.11 6.02 30.91
C SER A 68 -1.61 6.31 30.81
N GLU A 69 -1.98 7.53 30.43
CA GLU A 69 -3.37 7.93 30.24
C GLU A 69 -4.00 7.21 29.05
N SER A 70 -3.28 7.12 27.92
CA SER A 70 -3.70 6.37 26.74
C SER A 70 -3.97 4.90 27.08
N GLN A 71 -3.05 4.24 27.78
CA GLN A 71 -3.19 2.86 28.22
C GLN A 71 -4.40 2.66 29.14
N ARG A 72 -4.59 3.57 30.10
CA ARG A 72 -5.75 3.52 31.00
C ARG A 72 -7.07 3.63 30.22
N ARG A 73 -7.18 4.61 29.32
CA ARG A 73 -8.38 4.79 28.47
C ARG A 73 -8.66 3.56 27.60
N ALA A 74 -7.62 2.93 27.04
CA ALA A 74 -7.76 1.71 26.25
C ALA A 74 -8.28 0.54 27.09
N ARG A 75 -7.73 0.34 28.29
CA ARG A 75 -8.17 -0.70 29.23
C ARG A 75 -9.63 -0.51 29.67
N GLU A 76 -9.98 0.71 30.07
CA GLU A 76 -11.36 1.07 30.45
C GLU A 76 -12.35 0.81 29.31
N ARG A 77 -11.97 1.15 28.06
CA ARG A 77 -12.83 0.95 26.89
C ARG A 77 -13.10 -0.52 26.56
N TYR A 78 -12.12 -1.40 26.77
CA TYR A 78 -12.21 -2.81 26.41
C TYR A 78 -12.40 -3.77 27.60
N GLY A 79 -12.49 -3.24 28.82
CA GLY A 79 -12.67 -4.04 30.04
C GLY A 79 -11.44 -4.88 30.42
N LEU A 80 -10.23 -4.36 30.17
CA LEU A 80 -8.93 -5.02 30.42
C LEU A 80 -8.22 -4.52 31.69
#